data_AF-A0A1I0KFE4-F1
#
_entry.id   AF-A0A1I0KFE4-F1
#
_cell.length_a   1.000
_cell.length_b   1.000
_cell.length_c   1.000
_cell.angle_alpha   90.00
_cell.angle_beta   90.00
_cell.angle_gamma   90.00
#
_symmetry.space_group_name_H-M   'P 1'
#
loop_
_entity.id
_entity.type
_entity.pdbx_description
1 polymer ?
#
loop_
_entity_poly.entity_id
_entity_poly.type
_entity_poly.pdbx_seq_one_letter_code
_entity_poly.pdbx_strand_id
1 'polypeptide(L)'
;MPSFSLATLGGAPPLSLPSVRPLAVGLGGTALFGFALRTAVSHEGASLTHLSWALALPAVTLLSWALCLPALYILWATRHPHVGASHCLHAARDAVHTLGLCLASTTPILWFFAATAPESRISSVLAFLFTALALFSCVHVFVQALQRQGASLTGFPRLAFLVLHTLTFAQCAHGAGLSLS
;
A
#
# COMPACT_ATOMS: atom_id res chain seq x y z
N MET A 1 40.18 31.45 30.67
CA MET A 1 38.70 31.36 30.75
C MET A 1 38.25 30.35 29.71
N PRO A 2 37.58 29.24 30.10
CA PRO A 2 37.02 28.33 29.12
C PRO A 2 35.74 28.96 28.55
N SER A 3 35.71 29.16 27.25
CA SER A 3 34.50 29.50 26.49
C SER A 3 33.63 28.25 26.36
N PHE A 4 32.55 28.16 27.13
CA PHE A 4 31.52 27.16 26.93
C PHE A 4 30.80 27.45 25.61
N SER A 5 31.07 26.63 24.60
CA SER A 5 30.33 26.66 23.34
C SER A 5 29.06 25.82 23.51
N LEU A 6 27.90 26.46 23.43
CA LEU A 6 26.55 25.87 23.50
C LEU A 6 26.21 24.89 22.35
N ALA A 7 27.21 24.52 21.53
CA ALA A 7 27.06 23.63 20.39
C ALA A 7 27.06 22.12 20.74
N THR A 8 27.38 21.75 21.98
CA THR A 8 27.37 20.34 22.45
C THR A 8 26.04 19.84 23.00
N LEU A 9 24.98 20.67 23.03
CA LEU A 9 23.65 20.32 23.57
C LEU A 9 22.56 20.10 22.50
N GLY A 10 22.90 20.21 21.22
CA GLY A 10 21.93 20.21 20.12
C GLY A 10 22.24 19.20 19.03
N GLY A 11 22.59 17.97 19.38
CA GLY A 11 22.76 16.86 18.44
C GLY A 11 21.44 16.38 17.81
N ALA A 12 20.62 17.29 17.28
CA ALA A 12 19.50 16.92 16.43
C ALA A 12 20.03 16.81 15.00
N PRO A 13 20.10 15.60 14.39
CA PRO A 13 20.39 15.50 12.96
C PRO A 13 19.37 16.37 12.20
N PRO A 14 19.76 17.02 11.10
CA PRO A 14 18.81 17.77 10.28
C PRO A 14 17.65 16.83 9.93
N LEU A 15 16.43 17.27 10.21
CA LEU A 15 15.19 16.59 9.84
C LEU A 15 15.17 16.44 8.32
N SER A 16 15.82 15.40 7.80
CA SER A 16 15.76 15.03 6.40
C SER A 16 14.31 14.68 6.11
N LEU A 17 13.63 15.54 5.34
CA LEU A 17 12.28 15.26 4.88
C LEU A 17 12.25 13.86 4.25
N PRO A 18 11.40 12.95 4.74
CA PRO A 18 11.38 11.59 4.22
C PRO A 18 10.98 11.62 2.74
N SER A 19 11.89 11.23 1.84
CA SER A 19 11.75 11.34 0.38
C SER A 19 10.39 10.87 -0.13
N VAL A 20 9.48 11.71 -0.63
CA VAL A 20 8.10 11.29 -0.98
C VAL A 20 8.05 10.29 -2.16
N ARG A 21 9.17 10.10 -2.86
CA ARG A 21 9.29 9.33 -4.10
C ARG A 21 8.72 7.89 -4.01
N PRO A 22 8.99 7.06 -2.99
CA PRO A 22 8.44 5.71 -2.94
C PRO A 22 6.92 5.69 -2.79
N LEU A 23 6.36 6.65 -2.05
CA LEU A 23 4.90 6.79 -1.94
C LEU A 23 4.32 7.19 -3.30
N ALA A 24 4.92 8.19 -3.97
CA ALA A 24 4.47 8.65 -5.28
C ALA A 24 4.52 7.53 -6.34
N VAL A 25 5.60 6.74 -6.36
CA VAL A 25 5.74 5.57 -7.26
C VAL A 25 4.71 4.49 -6.91
N GLY A 26 4.51 4.21 -5.63
CA GLY A 26 3.51 3.25 -5.17
C GLY A 26 2.09 3.63 -5.60
N LEU A 27 1.72 4.89 -5.38
CA LEU A 27 0.41 5.43 -5.76
C LEU A 27 0.25 5.54 -7.28
N GLY A 28 1.33 5.86 -8.01
CA GLY A 28 1.32 5.82 -9.46
C GLY A 28 1.05 4.41 -10.01
N GLY A 29 1.67 3.40 -9.41
CA GLY A 29 1.45 1.99 -9.78
C GLY A 29 0.04 1.50 -9.49
N THR A 30 -0.54 1.86 -8.33
CA THR A 30 -1.94 1.54 -8.01
C THR A 30 -2.91 2.27 -8.94
N ALA A 31 -2.61 3.51 -9.33
CA ALA A 31 -3.42 4.29 -10.27
C ALA A 31 -3.40 3.68 -11.69
N LEU A 32 -2.22 3.30 -12.19
CA LEU A 32 -2.07 2.63 -13.49
C LEU A 32 -2.86 1.32 -13.54
N PHE A 33 -2.76 0.51 -12.48
CA PHE A 33 -3.53 -0.71 -12.36
C PHE A 33 -5.03 -0.45 -12.32
N GLY A 34 -5.47 0.58 -11.59
CA GLY A 34 -6.90 0.95 -11.53
C GLY A 34 -7.46 1.41 -12.87
N PHE A 35 -6.67 2.16 -13.63
CA PHE A 35 -7.01 2.54 -14.99
C PHE A 35 -7.16 1.30 -15.87
N ALA A 36 -6.16 0.40 -15.88
CA ALA A 36 -6.20 -0.82 -16.68
C ALA A 36 -7.32 -1.77 -16.27
N LEU A 37 -7.60 -1.87 -14.96
CA LEU A 37 -8.70 -2.65 -14.43
C LEU A 37 -10.04 -2.14 -14.96
N ARG A 38 -10.24 -0.81 -14.96
CA ARG A 38 -11.46 -0.24 -15.54
C ARG A 38 -11.55 -0.53 -17.03
N THR A 39 -10.47 -0.36 -17.79
CA THR A 39 -10.47 -0.69 -19.24
C THR A 39 -10.82 -2.16 -19.49
N ALA A 40 -10.37 -3.07 -18.62
CA ALA A 40 -10.63 -4.50 -18.73
C ALA A 40 -12.06 -4.91 -18.42
N VAL A 41 -12.81 -4.08 -17.68
CA VAL A 41 -14.19 -4.34 -17.28
C VAL A 41 -15.20 -3.62 -18.16
N SER A 42 -14.93 -2.37 -18.58
CA SER A 42 -15.90 -1.59 -19.35
C SER A 42 -15.79 -1.74 -20.86
N HIS A 43 -14.65 -2.19 -21.41
CA HIS A 43 -14.37 -2.22 -22.86
C HIS A 43 -14.52 -0.86 -23.60
N GLU A 44 -14.83 0.21 -22.88
CA GLU A 44 -14.95 1.57 -23.38
C GLU A 44 -13.61 2.28 -23.46
N GLY A 45 -13.51 3.27 -24.34
CA GLY A 45 -12.37 4.20 -24.39
C GLY A 45 -12.23 5.02 -23.10
N ALA A 46 -11.09 5.69 -22.95
CA ALA A 46 -10.78 6.50 -21.78
C ALA A 46 -11.93 7.49 -21.48
N SER A 47 -12.52 7.36 -20.29
CA SER A 47 -13.67 8.14 -19.82
C SER A 47 -13.44 8.63 -18.39
N LEU A 48 -14.30 9.54 -17.90
CA LEU A 48 -14.23 10.02 -16.51
C LEU A 48 -14.26 8.88 -15.48
N THR A 49 -14.89 7.75 -15.82
CA THR A 49 -14.91 6.55 -14.96
C THR A 49 -13.55 5.85 -14.86
N HIS A 50 -12.68 5.98 -15.86
CA HIS A 50 -11.31 5.47 -15.80
C HIS A 50 -10.44 6.29 -14.87
N LEU A 51 -10.60 7.61 -14.91
CA LEU A 51 -9.92 8.53 -14.00
C LEU A 51 -10.40 8.34 -12.56
N SER A 52 -11.70 8.11 -12.34
CA SER A 52 -12.21 7.83 -10.99
C SER A 52 -11.62 6.55 -10.42
N TRP A 53 -11.47 5.48 -11.21
CA TRP A 53 -10.80 4.24 -10.77
C TRP A 53 -9.31 4.42 -10.53
N ALA A 54 -8.63 5.18 -11.39
CA ALA A 54 -7.21 5.51 -11.23
C ALA A 54 -6.94 6.32 -9.95
N LEU A 55 -7.90 7.12 -9.47
CA LEU A 55 -7.79 7.86 -8.21
C LEU A 55 -8.31 7.08 -7.00
N ALA A 56 -9.36 6.27 -7.18
CA ALA A 56 -10.00 5.53 -6.10
C ALA A 56 -9.08 4.45 -5.53
N LEU A 57 -8.35 3.69 -6.35
CA LEU A 57 -7.45 2.64 -5.84
C LEU A 57 -6.28 3.15 -4.97
N PRO A 58 -5.57 4.22 -5.36
CA PRO A 58 -4.63 4.91 -4.48
C PRO A 58 -5.29 5.40 -3.18
N ALA A 59 -6.47 6.03 -3.28
CA ALA A 59 -7.19 6.54 -2.11
C ALA A 59 -7.60 5.41 -1.14
N VAL A 60 -8.12 4.31 -1.66
CA VAL A 60 -8.49 3.11 -0.90
C VAL A 60 -7.28 2.49 -0.22
N THR A 61 -6.14 2.44 -0.91
CA THR A 61 -4.88 1.95 -0.33
C THR A 61 -4.42 2.83 0.83
N LEU A 62 -4.46 4.16 0.66
CA LEU A 62 -4.07 5.08 1.74
C LEU A 62 -5.04 5.00 2.91
N LEU A 63 -6.35 4.91 2.64
CA LEU A 63 -7.37 4.80 3.67
C LEU A 63 -7.24 3.49 4.46
N SER A 64 -7.00 2.36 3.78
CA SER A 64 -6.82 1.08 4.48
C SER A 64 -5.60 1.11 5.39
N TRP A 65 -4.48 1.66 4.94
CA TRP A 65 -3.30 1.86 5.77
C TRP A 65 -3.53 2.85 6.92
N ALA A 66 -4.25 3.95 6.68
CA ALA A 66 -4.57 4.94 7.70
C ALA A 66 -5.47 4.36 8.82
N LEU A 67 -6.34 3.40 8.50
CA LEU A 67 -7.18 2.70 9.47
C LEU A 67 -6.42 1.58 10.20
N CYS A 68 -5.58 0.82 9.48
CA CYS A 68 -4.88 -0.32 10.05
C CYS A 68 -3.64 0.06 10.89
N LEU A 69 -2.94 1.17 10.58
CA LEU A 69 -1.73 1.56 11.29
C LEU A 69 -1.98 1.94 12.76
N PRO A 70 -2.97 2.79 13.10
CA PRO A 70 -3.28 3.09 14.49
C PRO A 70 -3.72 1.85 15.26
N ALA A 71 -4.54 0.99 14.65
CA ALA A 71 -4.98 -0.26 15.27
C ALA A 71 -3.80 -1.17 15.64
N LEU A 72 -2.84 -1.31 14.71
CA LEU A 72 -1.61 -2.07 14.97
C LEU A 72 -0.73 -1.36 16.01
N TYR A 73 -0.57 -0.04 15.93
CA TYR A 73 0.24 0.73 16.87
C TYR A 73 -0.27 0.64 18.31
N ILE A 74 -1.58 0.74 18.54
CA ILE A 74 -2.19 0.62 19.88
C ILE A 74 -1.92 -0.77 20.48
N LEU A 75 -2.10 -1.82 19.68
CA LEU A 75 -1.78 -3.19 20.09
C LEU A 75 -0.29 -3.40 20.38
N TRP A 76 0.57 -2.62 19.72
CA TRP A 76 2.01 -2.89 19.68
C TRP A 76 2.85 -2.00 20.60
N ALA A 77 2.43 -0.76 20.84
CA ALA A 77 3.07 0.18 21.76
C ALA A 77 3.20 -0.38 23.18
N THR A 78 2.32 -1.32 23.55
CA THR A 78 2.37 -2.02 24.84
C THR A 78 3.41 -3.14 24.91
N ARG A 79 3.87 -3.65 23.76
CA ARG A 79 4.77 -4.83 23.68
C ARG A 79 6.20 -4.50 23.28
N HIS A 80 6.43 -3.45 22.48
CA HIS A 80 7.75 -3.09 21.98
C HIS A 80 8.00 -1.57 22.04
N PRO A 81 8.46 -1.03 23.18
CA PRO A 81 8.63 0.41 23.38
C PRO A 81 9.74 1.04 22.51
N HIS A 82 10.62 0.21 21.94
CA HIS A 82 11.70 0.63 21.06
C HIS A 82 11.24 0.92 19.61
N VAL A 83 10.07 0.43 19.20
CA VAL A 83 9.55 0.69 17.85
C VAL A 83 8.54 1.84 17.87
N GLY A 84 9.04 3.04 17.57
CA GLY A 84 8.22 4.24 17.45
C GLY A 84 7.31 4.27 16.22
N ALA A 85 6.30 5.14 16.26
CA ALA A 85 5.33 5.35 15.17
C ALA A 85 5.99 5.74 13.83
N SER A 86 7.15 6.41 13.86
CA SER A 86 7.93 6.73 12.66
C SER A 86 8.36 5.48 11.91
N HIS A 87 8.81 4.43 12.60
CA HIS A 87 9.19 3.17 11.96
C HIS A 87 8.01 2.48 11.28
N CYS A 88 6.81 2.54 11.89
CA CYS A 88 5.58 2.04 11.28
C CYS A 88 5.24 2.79 10.00
N LEU A 89 5.37 4.12 10.02
CA LEU A 89 5.11 4.96 8.85
C LEU A 89 6.11 4.66 7.71
N HIS A 90 7.39 4.52 8.03
CA HIS A 90 8.43 4.16 7.06
C HIS A 90 8.18 2.77 6.46
N ALA A 91 7.89 1.77 7.30
CA ALA A 91 7.57 0.42 6.84
C ALA A 91 6.31 0.39 5.97
N ALA A 92 5.26 1.13 6.35
CA ALA A 92 4.03 1.23 5.56
C ALA A 92 4.28 1.87 4.20
N ARG A 93 5.16 2.88 4.15
CA ARG A 93 5.53 3.52 2.89
C ARG A 93 6.25 2.56 1.94
N ASP A 94 7.18 1.76 2.45
CA ASP A 94 7.89 0.76 1.65
C ASP A 94 6.94 -0.36 1.19
N ALA A 95 5.96 -0.69 2.02
CA ALA A 95 4.89 -1.63 1.67
C ALA A 95 3.99 -1.09 0.55
N VAL A 96 3.54 0.17 0.63
CA VAL A 96 2.76 0.84 -0.44
C VAL A 96 3.56 0.95 -1.74
N HIS A 97 4.85 1.25 -1.66
CA HIS A 97 5.73 1.23 -2.82
C HIS A 97 5.77 -0.15 -3.48
N THR A 98 5.93 -1.22 -2.70
CA THR A 98 5.93 -2.60 -3.19
C THR A 98 4.58 -2.97 -3.82
N LEU A 99 3.47 -2.62 -3.15
CA LEU A 99 2.12 -2.83 -3.67
C LEU A 99 1.98 -2.22 -5.06
N GLY A 100 2.35 -0.95 -5.20
CA GLY A 100 2.26 -0.23 -6.48
C GLY A 100 3.13 -0.86 -7.57
N LEU A 101 4.34 -1.31 -7.25
CA LEU A 101 5.20 -1.99 -8.22
C LEU A 101 4.61 -3.34 -8.66
N CYS A 102 4.09 -4.14 -7.72
CA CYS A 102 3.43 -5.41 -8.06
C CYS A 102 2.22 -5.19 -8.99
N LEU A 103 1.39 -4.20 -8.68
CA LEU A 103 0.22 -3.86 -9.50
C LEU A 103 0.62 -3.26 -10.86
N ALA A 104 1.58 -2.34 -10.89
CA ALA A 104 2.09 -1.78 -12.14
C ALA A 104 2.66 -2.86 -13.07
N SER A 105 3.42 -3.83 -12.52
CA SER A 105 4.03 -4.90 -13.31
C SER A 105 3.00 -5.86 -13.94
N THR A 106 1.80 -5.94 -13.38
CA THR A 106 0.70 -6.80 -13.86
C THR A 106 -0.32 -6.02 -14.70
N THR A 107 -0.14 -4.72 -14.86
CA THR A 107 -1.00 -3.85 -15.68
C THR A 107 -0.97 -4.24 -17.18
N PRO A 108 0.18 -4.56 -17.81
CA PRO A 108 0.21 -4.90 -19.24
C PRO A 108 -0.58 -6.15 -19.59
N ILE A 109 -0.57 -7.17 -18.72
CA ILE A 109 -1.30 -8.42 -18.97
C ILE A 109 -2.81 -8.22 -18.83
N LEU A 110 -3.27 -7.38 -17.90
CA LEU A 110 -4.68 -6.99 -17.82
C LEU A 110 -5.13 -6.27 -19.10
N TRP A 111 -4.31 -5.34 -19.59
CA TRP A 111 -4.61 -4.62 -20.81
C TRP A 111 -4.60 -5.53 -22.05
N PHE A 112 -3.67 -6.48 -22.12
CA PHE A 112 -3.64 -7.48 -23.19
C PHE A 112 -4.95 -8.26 -23.26
N PHE A 113 -5.45 -8.78 -22.14
CA PHE A 113 -6.73 -9.50 -22.13
C PHE A 113 -7.93 -8.60 -22.39
N ALA A 114 -7.91 -7.35 -21.90
CA ALA A 114 -8.94 -6.36 -22.22
C ALA A 114 -9.08 -6.11 -23.73
N ALA A 115 -7.95 -6.08 -24.45
CA ALA A 115 -7.91 -5.82 -25.89
C ALA A 115 -8.17 -7.06 -26.74
N THR A 116 -7.72 -8.23 -26.31
CA THR A 116 -7.75 -9.46 -27.13
C THR A 116 -8.95 -10.36 -26.85
N ALA A 117 -9.53 -10.28 -25.65
CA ALA A 117 -10.64 -11.13 -25.22
C ALA A 117 -11.59 -10.36 -24.28
N PRO A 118 -12.26 -9.30 -24.77
CA PRO A 118 -13.08 -8.41 -23.93
C PRO A 118 -14.16 -9.17 -23.15
N GLU A 119 -14.93 -10.02 -23.81
CA GLU A 119 -16.03 -10.79 -23.19
C GLU A 119 -15.57 -11.90 -22.23
N SER A 120 -14.25 -12.08 -22.04
CA SER A 120 -13.70 -13.15 -21.22
C SER A 120 -13.68 -12.79 -19.74
N ARG A 121 -14.24 -13.68 -18.91
CA ARG A 121 -14.13 -13.61 -17.43
C ARG A 121 -12.70 -13.77 -16.89
N ILE A 122 -11.71 -14.03 -17.76
CA ILE A 122 -10.32 -14.21 -17.35
C ILE A 122 -9.73 -12.91 -16.77
N SER A 123 -10.13 -11.74 -17.29
CA SER A 123 -9.61 -10.44 -16.83
C SER A 123 -9.93 -10.16 -15.37
N SER A 124 -11.16 -10.47 -14.92
CA SER A 124 -11.60 -10.27 -13.53
C SER A 124 -10.91 -11.22 -12.57
N VAL A 125 -10.73 -12.49 -12.96
CA VAL A 125 -9.98 -13.49 -12.17
C VAL A 125 -8.52 -13.09 -12.02
N LEU A 126 -7.87 -12.66 -13.11
CA LEU A 126 -6.49 -12.17 -13.07
C LEU A 126 -6.35 -10.92 -12.20
N ALA A 127 -7.26 -9.95 -12.34
CA ALA A 127 -7.25 -8.74 -11.52
C ALA A 127 -7.37 -9.04 -10.03
N PHE A 128 -8.25 -9.98 -9.66
CA PHE A 128 -8.38 -10.44 -8.29
C PHE A 128 -7.09 -11.09 -7.78
N LEU A 129 -6.50 -12.01 -8.57
CA LEU A 129 -5.26 -12.70 -8.21
C LEU A 129 -4.09 -11.72 -8.04
N PHE A 130 -3.91 -10.78 -8.97
CA PHE A 130 -2.86 -9.77 -8.90
C PHE A 130 -3.04 -8.87 -7.68
N THR A 131 -4.27 -8.46 -7.38
CA THR A 131 -4.57 -7.65 -6.19
C THR A 131 -4.25 -8.43 -4.90
N ALA A 132 -4.66 -9.69 -4.81
CA ALA A 132 -4.41 -10.54 -3.65
C ALA A 132 -2.91 -10.78 -3.42
N LEU A 133 -2.15 -11.09 -4.47
CA LEU A 133 -0.70 -11.30 -4.39
C LEU A 133 0.04 -10.00 -4.03
N ALA A 134 -0.41 -8.86 -4.56
CA ALA A 134 0.17 -7.56 -4.25
C ALA A 134 -0.09 -7.17 -2.79
N LEU A 135 -1.31 -7.39 -2.26
CA LEU A 135 -1.65 -7.18 -0.85
C LEU A 135 -0.83 -8.09 0.07
N PHE A 136 -0.66 -9.37 -0.29
CA PHE A 136 0.19 -10.29 0.46
C PHE A 136 1.65 -9.83 0.51
N SER A 137 2.20 -9.44 -0.65
CA SER A 137 3.58 -8.94 -0.78
C SER A 137 3.79 -7.64 0.01
N CYS A 138 2.81 -6.73 -0.04
CA CYS A 138 2.77 -5.48 0.70
C CYS A 138 2.85 -5.73 2.22
N VAL A 139 1.98 -6.58 2.76
CA VAL A 139 2.00 -6.93 4.20
C VAL A 139 3.27 -7.69 4.57
N HIS A 140 3.80 -8.53 3.69
CA HIS A 140 5.06 -9.23 3.93
C HIS A 140 6.24 -8.26 4.08
N VAL A 141 6.37 -7.29 3.16
CA VAL A 141 7.42 -6.26 3.22
C VAL A 141 7.27 -5.40 4.47
N PHE A 142 6.05 -5.02 4.83
CA PHE A 142 5.78 -4.28 6.07
C PHE A 142 6.30 -5.03 7.30
N VAL A 143 5.90 -6.29 7.46
CA VAL A 143 6.33 -7.11 8.60
C VAL A 143 7.83 -7.31 8.61
N GLN A 144 8.45 -7.55 7.44
CA GLN A 144 9.90 -7.71 7.33
C GLN A 144 10.64 -6.43 7.69
N ALA A 145 10.15 -5.26 7.26
CA ALA A 145 10.72 -3.96 7.61
C ALA A 145 10.67 -3.70 9.11
N LEU A 146 9.56 -4.05 9.76
CA LEU A 146 9.45 -3.97 11.22
C LEU A 146 10.38 -4.97 11.91
N GLN A 147 10.52 -6.20 11.41
CA GLN A 147 11.43 -7.20 11.98
C GLN A 147 12.89 -6.75 11.97
N ARG A 148 13.32 -6.03 10.91
CA ARG A 148 14.66 -5.42 10.87
C ARG A 148 14.89 -4.38 11.96
N GLN A 149 13.82 -3.79 12.51
CA GLN A 149 13.85 -2.82 13.61
C GLN A 149 13.69 -3.49 15.00
N GLY A 150 13.75 -4.82 15.08
CA GLY A 150 13.62 -5.57 16.33
C GLY A 150 12.19 -5.98 16.70
N ALA A 151 11.21 -5.75 15.81
CA ALA A 151 9.83 -6.22 16.01
C ALA A 151 9.69 -7.73 15.85
N SER A 152 8.94 -8.41 16.72
CA SER A 152 8.54 -9.81 16.49
C SER A 152 7.05 -9.93 16.12
N LEU A 153 6.74 -9.75 14.84
CA LEU A 153 5.42 -10.05 14.26
C LEU A 153 5.41 -11.47 13.66
N THR A 154 5.56 -12.50 14.49
CA THR A 154 5.61 -13.90 14.04
C THR A 154 4.33 -14.67 14.36
N GLY A 155 3.87 -15.52 13.44
CA GLY A 155 2.71 -16.40 13.65
C GLY A 155 1.37 -15.68 13.55
N PHE A 156 0.54 -15.83 14.59
CA PHE A 156 -0.84 -15.35 14.60
C PHE A 156 -1.01 -13.83 14.38
N PRO A 157 -0.24 -12.92 14.99
CA PRO A 157 -0.39 -11.48 14.78
C PRO A 157 -0.16 -11.04 13.33
N ARG A 158 0.75 -11.71 12.62
CA ARG A 158 1.00 -11.47 11.19
C ARG A 158 -0.22 -11.84 10.35
N LEU A 159 -0.81 -13.01 10.61
CA LEU A 159 -2.02 -13.46 9.93
C LEU A 159 -3.20 -12.56 10.24
N ALA A 160 -3.39 -12.18 11.51
CA ALA A 160 -4.44 -11.27 11.93
C ALA A 160 -4.31 -9.90 11.24
N PHE A 161 -3.11 -9.35 11.14
CA PHE A 161 -2.88 -8.08 10.43
C PHE A 161 -3.12 -8.20 8.93
N LEU A 162 -2.68 -9.30 8.30
CA LEU A 162 -2.96 -9.56 6.88
C LEU A 162 -4.47 -9.61 6.62
N VAL A 163 -5.22 -10.36 7.44
CA VAL A 163 -6.68 -10.47 7.33
C VAL A 163 -7.33 -9.12 7.56
N LEU A 164 -6.94 -8.38 8.61
CA LEU A 164 -7.46 -7.05 8.89
C LEU A 164 -7.24 -6.10 7.72
N HIS A 165 -6.00 -5.98 7.22
CA HIS A 165 -5.65 -5.09 6.12
C HIS A 165 -6.39 -5.45 4.83
N THR A 166 -6.49 -6.75 4.51
CA THR A 166 -7.21 -7.23 3.32
C THR A 166 -8.71 -6.94 3.41
N LEU A 167 -9.33 -7.18 4.57
CA LEU A 167 -10.75 -6.90 4.79
C LEU A 167 -11.03 -5.39 4.75
N THR A 168 -10.21 -4.58 5.41
CA THR A 168 -10.33 -3.12 5.37
C THR A 168 -10.17 -2.60 3.95
N PHE A 169 -9.18 -3.09 3.20
CA PHE A 169 -9.02 -2.74 1.78
C PHE A 169 -10.26 -3.11 0.96
N ALA A 170 -10.78 -4.33 1.11
CA ALA A 170 -11.96 -4.79 0.39
C ALA A 170 -13.21 -3.95 0.72
N GLN A 171 -13.41 -3.61 1.99
CA GLN A 171 -14.53 -2.75 2.41
C GLN A 171 -14.40 -1.33 1.86
N CYS A 172 -13.20 -0.74 1.92
CA CYS A 172 -12.94 0.57 1.33
C CYS A 172 -13.13 0.54 -0.20
N ALA A 173 -12.68 -0.51 -0.88
CA ALA A 173 -12.87 -0.68 -2.32
C ALA A 173 -14.36 -0.78 -2.68
N HIS A 174 -15.13 -1.58 -1.93
CA HIS A 174 -16.57 -1.70 -2.12
C HIS A 174 -17.29 -0.35 -1.90
N GLY A 175 -16.96 0.37 -0.82
CA GLY A 175 -17.52 1.69 -0.53
C GLY A 175 -17.14 2.76 -1.57
N ALA A 176 -16.01 2.59 -2.26
CA ALA A 176 -15.59 3.46 -3.36
C ALA A 176 -16.22 3.09 -4.72
N GLY A 177 -17.10 2.08 -4.76
CA GLY A 177 -17.75 1.63 -6.00
C GLY A 177 -16.82 0.84 -6.93
N LEU A 178 -15.72 0.30 -6.41
CA LEU A 178 -14.80 -0.58 -7.16
C LEU A 178 -15.34 -2.02 -7.13
N SER A 179 -16.52 -2.27 -7.69
CA SER A 179 -17.06 -3.62 -7.85
C SER A 179 -16.68 -4.19 -9.21
N LEU A 180 -16.24 -5.45 -9.23
CA LEU A 180 -16.00 -6.24 -10.45
C LEU A 180 -17.30 -6.91 -10.97
N SER A 181 -18.46 -6.35 -10.62
CA SER A 181 -19.79 -6.88 -10.96
C SER A 181 -20.12 -6.72 -12.43
#